data_AF-A0A2X1PK25-F1
#
_entry.id   AF-A0A2X1PK25-F1
#
_cell.length_a   1.000
_cell.length_b   1.000
_cell.length_c   1.000
_cell.angle_alpha   90.00
_cell.angle_beta   90.00
_cell.angle_gamma   90.00
#
_symmetry.space_group_name_H-M   'P 1'
#
loop_
_entity.id
_entity.type
_entity.pdbx_description
1 polymer ?
#
loop_
_entity_poly.entity_id
_entity_poly.type
_entity_poly.pdbx_seq_one_letter_code
_entity_poly.pdbx_strand_id
1 'polypeptide(L)' 'MKQSLRHQKIIKLVEQSGYLSTEELVTALDVSPQTIRRDLNILAELDLIRRHHGGAASPSSAEKF' A
#
# COMPACT_ATOMS: atom_id res chain seq x y z
N MET A 1 7.59 2.89 13.71
CA MET A 1 6.37 3.69 13.39
C MET A 1 5.11 2.95 13.85
N LYS A 2 4.10 3.64 14.40
CA LYS A 2 2.80 3.05 14.77
C LYS A 2 2.04 2.58 13.52
N GLN A 3 1.30 1.47 13.63
CA GLN A 3 0.59 0.87 12.49
C GLN A 3 -0.43 1.81 11.84
N SER A 4 -1.29 2.47 12.63
CA SER A 4 -2.31 3.38 12.10
C SER A 4 -1.72 4.52 11.27
N LEU A 5 -0.62 5.12 11.73
CA LEU A 5 0.09 6.15 10.98
C LEU A 5 0.72 5.59 9.69
N ARG A 6 1.27 4.38 9.75
CA ARG A 6 1.83 3.70 8.57
C ARG A 6 0.76 3.41 7.54
N HIS A 7 -0.40 2.93 7.95
CA HIS A 7 -1.56 2.68 7.09
C HIS A 7 -2.01 3.95 6.36
N GLN A 8 -2.17 5.05 7.10
CA GLN A 8 -2.51 6.34 6.49
C GLN A 8 -1.46 6.80 5.47
N LYS A 9 -0.17 6.60 5.76
CA LYS A 9 0.90 6.91 4.80
C LYS A 9 0.84 6.02 3.55
N ILE A 10 0.61 4.71 3.70
CA ILE A 10 0.48 3.79 2.56
C ILE A 10 -0.65 4.24 1.63
N ILE A 11 -1.84 4.49 2.18
CA ILE A 11 -3.00 4.93 1.39
C ILE A 11 -2.66 6.21 0.62
N LYS A 12 -2.14 7.23 1.32
CA LYS A 12 -1.80 8.51 0.71
C LYS A 12 -0.76 8.38 -0.40
N LEU A 13 0.30 7.60 -0.17
CA LEU A 13 1.35 7.36 -1.17
C LEU A 13 0.80 6.65 -2.41
N VAL A 14 -0.04 5.64 -2.21
CA VAL A 14 -0.68 4.88 -3.30
C VAL A 14 -1.69 5.75 -4.07
N GLU A 15 -2.46 6.60 -3.40
CA GLU A 15 -3.37 7.56 -4.04
C GLU A 15 -2.61 8.58 -4.90
N GLN A 16 -1.47 9.08 -4.41
CA GLN A 16 -0.66 10.07 -5.12
C GLN A 16 0.08 9.50 -6.32
N SER A 17 0.61 8.28 -6.21
CA SER A 17 1.37 7.62 -7.28
C SER A 17 0.51 6.79 -8.23
N GLY A 18 -0.73 6.48 -7.86
CA GLY A 18 -1.62 5.54 -8.56
C GLY A 18 -1.28 4.07 -8.28
N TYR A 19 0.01 3.72 -8.32
CA TYR A 19 0.55 2.41 -7.94
C TYR A 19 1.90 2.57 -7.25
N LEU A 20 2.17 1.73 -6.25
CA LEU A 20 3.50 1.56 -5.66
C LEU A 20 3.80 0.09 -5.42
N SER A 21 5.04 -0.30 -5.73
CA SER A 21 5.55 -1.62 -5.40
C SER A 21 5.80 -1.80 -3.90
N THR A 22 5.87 -3.06 -3.47
CA THR A 22 6.24 -3.42 -2.11
C THR A 22 7.61 -2.87 -1.74
N GLU A 23 8.56 -2.90 -2.68
CA GLU A 23 9.93 -2.41 -2.45
C GLU A 23 9.97 -0.89 -2.27
N GLU A 24 9.23 -0.13 -3.08
CA GLU A 24 9.10 1.32 -2.91
C GLU A 24 8.49 1.68 -1.56
N LEU A 25 7.47 0.94 -1.12
CA LEU A 25 6.83 1.15 0.19
C LEU A 25 7.77 0.78 1.36
N VAL A 26 8.60 -0.27 1.20
CA VAL A 26 9.64 -0.63 2.17
C VAL A 26 10.64 0.50 2.32
N THR A 27 11.15 1.03 1.21
CA THR A 27 12.11 2.15 1.22
C THR A 27 11.48 3.43 1.77
N ALA A 28 10.26 3.77 1.37
CA ALA A 28 9.59 5.01 1.78
C ALA A 28 9.19 5.04 3.27
N LEU A 29 8.93 3.87 3.86
CA LEU A 29 8.40 3.76 5.23
C LEU A 29 9.39 3.16 6.22
N ASP A 30 10.56 2.72 5.74
CA ASP A 30 11.64 2.11 6.52
C ASP A 30 11.13 0.96 7.41
N VAL A 31 10.48 -0.03 6.78
CA VAL A 31 9.96 -1.23 7.45
C VAL A 31 10.21 -2.46 6.61
N SER A 32 10.16 -3.65 7.22
CA SER A 32 10.41 -4.90 6.50
C SER A 32 9.36 -5.19 5.41
N PRO A 33 9.73 -5.93 4.35
CA PRO A 33 8.78 -6.37 3.32
C PRO A 33 7.60 -7.16 3.90
N GLN A 34 7.82 -7.95 4.96
CA GLN A 34 6.77 -8.69 5.66
C GLN A 34 5.75 -7.75 6.32
N THR A 35 6.24 -6.63 6.89
CA THR A 35 5.38 -5.60 7.50
C THR A 35 4.51 -4.95 6.42
N ILE A 36 5.09 -4.53 5.29
CA ILE A 36 4.34 -3.96 4.17
C ILE A 36 3.31 -4.96 3.66
N ARG A 37 3.68 -6.22 3.40
CA ARG A 37 2.72 -7.24 2.91
C ARG A 37 1.53 -7.42 3.86
N ARG A 38 1.77 -7.43 5.18
CA ARG A 38 0.70 -7.53 6.18
C ARG A 38 -0.21 -6.30 6.17
N ASP A 39 0.36 -5.11 6.07
CA ASP A 39 -0.43 -3.88 6.01
C ASP A 39 -1.22 -3.76 4.72
N LEU A 40 -0.62 -4.12 3.57
CA LEU A 40 -1.31 -4.15 2.29
C LEU A 40 -2.49 -5.13 2.28
N ASN A 41 -2.36 -6.28 2.98
CA ASN A 41 -3.48 -7.20 3.15
C ASN A 41 -4.64 -6.55 3.92
N ILE A 42 -4.34 -6.03 5.11
CA ILE A 42 -5.36 -5.42 5.97
C ILE A 42 -6.07 -4.27 5.24
N LEU A 43 -5.30 -3.42 4.55
CA LEU A 43 -5.86 -2.28 3.82
C LEU A 43 -6.70 -2.70 2.60
N ALA A 44 -6.31 -3.77 1.91
CA ALA A 44 -7.10 -4.31 0.80
C ALA A 44 -8.39 -5.00 1.29
N GLU A 45 -8.34 -5.71 2.42
CA GLU A 45 -9.53 -6.29 3.07
C GLU A 45 -10.54 -5.21 3.50
N LEU A 46 -10.05 -4.00 3.80
CA LEU A 46 -10.87 -2.83 4.13
C LEU A 46 -11.31 -2.00 2.90
N ASP A 47 -11.03 -2.47 1.68
CA ASP A 47 -11.28 -1.77 0.40
C ASP A 47 -10.61 -0.38 0.27
N LEU A 48 -9.59 -0.09 1.09
CA LEU A 48 -8.88 1.19 1.09
C LEU A 48 -7.82 1.29 -0.02
N ILE A 49 -7.36 0.15 -0.53
CA ILE A 49 -6.43 -0.01 -1.65
C ILE A 49 -6.75 -1.27 -2.44
N ARG A 50 -6.14 -1.42 -3.61
CA ARG A 50 -6.17 -2.64 -4.40
C ARG A 50 -4.79 -3.28 -4.37
N ARG A 51 -4.70 -4.52 -3.91
CA ARG A 51 -3.42 -5.24 -3.83
C ARG A 51 -3.16 -6.01 -5.12
N HIS A 52 -1.93 -5.91 -5.62
CA HIS A 52 -1.40 -6.72 -6.71
C HIS A 52 -0.25 -7.59 -6.17
N HIS A 53 0.17 -8.61 -6.92
CA HIS A 53 1.23 -9.53 -6.47
C HIS A 53 2.53 -8.79 -6.05
N GLY A 54 2.85 -7.67 -6.71
CA GLY A 54 4.04 -6.86 -6.45
C GLY A 54 3.84 -5.61 -5.60
N GLY A 55 2.61 -5.19 -5.28
CA GLY A 55 2.39 -3.85 -4.74
C GLY A 55 0.92 -3.52 -4.49
N ALA A 56 0.60 -2.22 -4.52
CA ALA A 56 -0.74 -1.73 -4.30
C ALA A 56 -1.07 -0.53 -5.20
N ALA A 57 -2.33 -0.48 -5.64
CA ALA A 57 -2.91 0.59 -6.42
C ALA A 57 -4.04 1.28 -5.64
N SER A 58 -4.37 2.51 -6.03
CA SER A 58 -5.51 3.21 -5.45
C SER A 58 -6.82 2.49 -5.83
N PRO A 59 -7.85 2.50 -4.97
CA PRO A 59 -9.10 1.79 -5.25
C PRO A 59 -9.81 2.34 -6.50
N SER A 60 -9.61 3.62 -6.82
CA SER A 60 -10.13 4.28 -8.02
C SER A 60 -9.30 4.04 -9.30
N SER A 61 -8.04 3.59 -9.19
CA SER A 61 -7.18 3.38 -10.38
C SER A 61 -7.24 1.94 -10.90
N ALA A 62 -7.89 1.01 -10.19
CA ALA A 62 -7.94 -0.40 -10.56
C ALA A 62 -8.86 -0.71 -11.75
N GLU A 63 -9.54 0.27 -12.34
CA GLU A 63 -10.36 0.11 -13.55
C GLU A 63 -9.58 0.15 -14.87
N LYS A 64 -8.23 0.22 -14.86
CA LYS A 64 -7.45 0.33 -16.10
C LYS A 64 -6.16 -0.50 -16.10
N PHE A 65 -6.26 -1.83 -16.14
CA PHE A 65 -5.19 -2.69 -16.67
C PHE A 65 -5.77 -3.93 -17.33
#